data_AF-A0A127T4P2-F1
#
_entry.id   AF-A0A127T4P2-F1
#
_cell.length_a   1.000
_cell.length_b   1.000
_cell.length_c   1.000
_cell.angle_alpha   90.00
_cell.angle_beta   90.00
_cell.angle_gamma   90.00
#
_symmetry.space_group_name_H-M   'P 1'
#
loop_
_entity.id
_entity.type
_entity.pdbx_description
1 polymer ?
#
loop_
_entity_poly.entity_id
_entity_poly.type
_entity_poly.pdbx_seq_one_letter_code
_entity_poly.pdbx_strand_id
1 'polypeptide(L)'
;MSGGIGSMDASTVSADHAVSIEPFLADQIEVLKGPATLLFGSGAIGGAVNVVDGRLAESIPDQPLSGRAEVRGNTVNDERTGMFRLDGVSGNWVLHVDGLVRDTDDYDIPGVAILHDHEEGEEHEEEPQPKGTLPNSSVSTKAGAVGATYLGDRGYFGLAASTYRTNYGIPAGAHVHGEEDH
;
A
#
# COMPACT_ATOMS: atom_id res chain seq x y z
N MET A 1 1.97 -7.03 6.92
CA MET A 1 1.26 -8.33 6.87
C MET A 1 -0.20 -8.06 6.55
N SER A 2 -0.90 -9.01 5.92
CA SER A 2 -2.34 -8.93 5.66
C SER A 2 -2.98 -10.22 6.17
N GLY A 3 -3.97 -10.10 7.07
CA GLY A 3 -4.68 -11.23 7.66
C GLY A 3 -3.77 -12.26 8.38
N GLY A 4 -2.70 -11.82 9.03
CA GLY A 4 -1.74 -12.69 9.72
C GLY A 4 -0.78 -13.47 8.82
N ILE A 5 -0.83 -13.27 7.50
CA ILE A 5 0.11 -13.83 6.52
C ILE A 5 1.05 -12.71 6.04
N GLY A 6 2.30 -13.07 5.69
CA GLY A 6 3.22 -12.13 5.06
C GLY A 6 2.59 -11.52 3.80
N SER A 7 2.79 -10.22 3.55
CA SER A 7 2.21 -9.52 2.39
C SER A 7 2.73 -10.04 1.03
N MET A 8 3.74 -10.92 1.05
CA MET A 8 4.40 -11.51 -0.14
C MET A 8 4.88 -10.45 -1.14
N ASP A 9 5.16 -9.24 -0.65
CA ASP A 9 5.75 -8.13 -1.39
C ASP A 9 7.27 -8.05 -1.15
N ALA A 10 7.95 -7.30 -2.01
CA ALA A 10 9.39 -7.08 -1.93
C ALA A 10 9.77 -5.90 -1.02
N SER A 11 8.81 -5.28 -0.33
CA SER A 11 9.07 -4.15 0.59
C SER A 11 9.97 -4.53 1.77
N THR A 12 10.12 -5.83 2.05
CA THR A 12 11.06 -6.37 3.04
C THR A 12 12.50 -6.47 2.52
N VAL A 13 12.70 -6.38 1.21
CA VAL A 13 14.00 -6.46 0.54
C VAL A 13 14.59 -5.07 0.33
N SER A 14 13.77 -4.08 -0.04
CA SER A 14 14.22 -2.71 -0.24
C SER A 14 13.07 -1.71 -0.09
N ALA A 15 13.41 -0.49 0.35
CA ALA A 15 12.48 0.60 0.62
C ALA A 15 11.89 1.23 -0.66
N ASP A 16 12.45 0.91 -1.82
CA ASP A 16 11.90 1.29 -3.13
C ASP A 16 10.66 0.46 -3.50
N HIS A 17 10.37 -0.66 -2.83
CA HIS A 17 9.20 -1.47 -3.09
C HIS A 17 8.02 -1.13 -2.17
N ALA A 18 6.92 -0.63 -2.75
CA ALA A 18 5.71 -0.29 -2.03
C ALA A 18 5.07 -1.51 -1.32
N VAL A 19 4.60 -1.30 -0.09
CA VAL A 19 3.82 -2.29 0.66
C VAL A 19 2.46 -2.44 -0.01
N SER A 20 2.02 -3.67 -0.28
CA SER A 20 0.77 -3.95 -1.02
C SER A 20 -0.48 -3.84 -0.14
N ILE A 21 -0.61 -2.74 0.62
CA ILE A 21 -1.68 -2.51 1.60
C ILE A 21 -2.34 -1.15 1.35
N GLU A 22 -3.67 -1.12 1.34
CA GLU A 22 -4.46 0.13 1.33
C GLU A 22 -5.22 0.27 2.65
N PRO A 23 -4.85 1.22 3.54
CA PRO A 23 -5.49 1.43 4.83
C PRO A 23 -6.99 1.68 4.76
N PHE A 24 -7.49 2.32 3.70
CA PHE A 24 -8.92 2.52 3.56
C PHE A 24 -9.69 1.21 3.42
N LEU A 25 -9.09 0.15 2.86
CA LEU A 25 -9.78 -1.13 2.70
C LEU A 25 -9.70 -2.01 3.96
N ALA A 26 -8.83 -1.64 4.91
CA ALA A 26 -8.64 -2.34 6.17
C ALA A 26 -9.79 -2.06 7.16
N ASP A 27 -10.20 -3.09 7.88
CA ASP A 27 -11.08 -2.94 9.05
C ASP A 27 -10.28 -2.54 10.28
N GLN A 28 -9.05 -3.05 10.38
CA GLN A 28 -8.16 -2.77 11.51
C GLN A 28 -6.68 -2.82 11.09
N ILE A 29 -5.88 -1.96 11.73
CA ILE A 29 -4.41 -2.01 11.69
C ILE A 29 -3.92 -2.26 13.12
N GLU A 30 -3.19 -3.35 13.31
CA GLU A 30 -2.69 -3.79 14.61
C GLU A 30 -1.17 -3.59 14.67
N VAL A 31 -0.71 -2.90 15.71
CA VAL A 31 0.71 -2.71 15.99
C VAL A 31 1.09 -3.55 17.20
N LEU A 32 1.79 -4.64 16.94
CA LEU A 32 2.16 -5.62 17.95
C LEU A 32 3.59 -5.37 18.42
N LYS A 33 3.77 -5.30 19.74
CA LYS A 33 5.08 -5.16 20.39
C LYS A 33 5.27 -6.24 21.46
N GLY A 34 6.51 -6.68 21.66
CA GLY A 34 6.86 -7.67 22.68
C GLY A 34 6.61 -9.12 22.23
N PRO A 35 6.42 -10.07 23.18
CA PRO A 35 6.44 -11.51 22.88
C PRO A 35 5.43 -11.98 21.82
N ALA A 36 4.32 -11.25 21.63
CA ALA A 36 3.29 -11.56 20.63
C ALA A 36 3.82 -11.50 19.18
N THR A 37 4.93 -10.79 18.93
CA THR A 37 5.53 -10.68 17.60
C THR A 37 6.12 -12.01 17.10
N LEU A 38 6.45 -12.94 18.01
CA LEU A 38 7.00 -14.26 17.66
C LEU A 38 6.03 -15.12 16.86
N LEU A 39 4.72 -14.91 17.01
CA LEU A 39 3.69 -15.60 16.23
C LEU A 39 3.76 -15.24 14.73
N PHE A 40 4.45 -14.14 14.40
CA PHE A 40 4.54 -13.59 13.06
C PHE A 40 5.95 -13.73 12.44
N GLY A 41 6.87 -14.41 13.14
CA GLY A 41 8.19 -14.78 12.62
C GLY A 41 9.36 -14.20 13.42
N SER A 42 10.51 -14.87 13.31
CA SER A 42 11.73 -14.54 14.06
C SER A 42 12.37 -13.18 13.68
N GLY A 43 11.92 -12.56 12.58
CA GLY A 43 12.40 -11.24 12.12
C GLY A 43 11.67 -10.04 12.73
N ALA A 44 10.60 -10.25 13.51
CA ALA A 44 9.78 -9.17 14.07
C ALA A 44 10.37 -8.55 15.36
N ILE A 45 11.71 -8.42 15.43
CA ILE A 45 12.46 -7.88 16.59
C ILE A 45 12.03 -6.44 16.91
N GLY A 46 11.70 -5.65 15.87
CA GLY A 46 11.20 -4.28 16.02
C GLY A 46 9.71 -4.13 16.28
N GLY A 47 8.93 -5.23 16.24
CA GLY A 47 7.47 -5.19 16.21
C GLY A 47 6.89 -5.80 14.93
N ALA A 48 5.57 -6.00 14.90
CA ALA A 48 4.84 -6.44 13.70
C ALA A 48 3.63 -5.54 13.47
N VAL A 49 3.38 -5.21 12.19
CA VAL A 49 2.16 -4.52 11.76
C VAL A 49 1.31 -5.49 10.95
N ASN A 50 0.14 -5.81 11.49
CA ASN A 50 -0.86 -6.64 10.85
C ASN A 50 -2.02 -5.77 10.36
N VAL A 51 -2.45 -5.99 9.12
CA VAL A 51 -3.60 -5.32 8.56
C VAL A 51 -4.69 -6.35 8.32
N VAL A 52 -5.79 -6.20 9.05
CA VAL A 52 -6.94 -7.07 8.94
C VAL A 52 -7.88 -6.44 7.92
N ASP A 53 -8.06 -7.14 6.81
CA ASP A 53 -9.13 -6.86 5.85
C ASP A 53 -10.30 -7.82 6.12
N GLY A 54 -11.52 -7.40 5.80
CA GLY A 54 -12.71 -8.21 6.03
C GLY A 54 -13.09 -9.06 4.84
N ARG A 55 -12.12 -9.43 4.00
CA ARG A 55 -12.37 -10.32 2.84
C ARG A 55 -12.81 -11.70 3.29
N LEU A 56 -12.45 -12.09 4.51
CA LEU A 56 -12.99 -13.24 5.22
C LEU A 56 -13.70 -12.75 6.47
N ALA A 57 -15.01 -12.96 6.55
CA ALA A 57 -15.82 -12.46 7.66
C ALA A 57 -15.76 -13.41 8.87
N GLU A 58 -15.37 -12.89 10.03
CA GLU A 58 -15.33 -13.67 11.28
C GLU A 58 -16.70 -13.73 12.00
N SER A 59 -17.59 -12.79 11.69
CA SER A 59 -18.95 -12.72 12.21
C SER A 59 -19.93 -12.29 11.12
N ILE A 60 -21.22 -12.53 11.35
CA ILE A 60 -22.28 -12.06 10.45
C ILE A 60 -22.49 -10.57 10.72
N PRO A 61 -22.32 -9.67 9.72
CA PRO A 61 -22.63 -8.26 9.87
C PRO A 61 -24.09 -8.02 10.28
N ASP A 62 -24.32 -7.01 11.12
CA ASP A 62 -25.66 -6.68 11.63
C ASP A 62 -26.64 -6.19 10.54
N GLN A 63 -26.08 -5.72 9.41
CA GLN A 63 -26.85 -5.22 8.28
C GLN A 63 -26.76 -6.17 7.09
N PRO A 64 -27.87 -6.41 6.36
CA PRO A 64 -27.86 -7.24 5.15
C PRO A 64 -26.90 -6.75 4.05
N LEU A 65 -26.60 -5.46 4.05
CA LEU A 65 -25.66 -4.82 3.14
C LEU A 65 -24.98 -3.67 3.89
N SER A 66 -23.65 -3.64 3.87
CA SER A 66 -22.84 -2.56 4.41
C SER A 66 -21.69 -2.22 3.46
N GLY A 67 -21.06 -1.06 3.66
CA GLY A 67 -19.93 -0.66 2.84
C GLY A 67 -19.59 0.80 2.96
N ARG A 68 -18.57 1.21 2.21
CA ARG A 68 -18.06 2.57 2.15
C ARG A 68 -17.41 2.84 0.79
N ALA A 69 -17.38 4.11 0.41
CA ALA A 69 -16.68 4.56 -0.78
C ALA A 69 -16.03 5.91 -0.52
N GLU A 70 -14.91 6.15 -1.18
CA GLU A 70 -14.18 7.42 -1.12
C GLU A 70 -13.72 7.80 -2.52
N VAL A 71 -13.79 9.09 -2.82
CA VAL A 71 -13.17 9.71 -3.98
C VAL A 71 -12.31 10.86 -3.48
N ARG A 72 -11.09 10.95 -3.99
CA ARG A 72 -10.10 11.95 -3.61
C ARG A 72 -9.44 12.53 -4.85
N GLY A 73 -9.08 13.81 -4.78
CA GLY A 73 -8.17 14.43 -5.72
C GLY A 73 -7.19 15.36 -5.00
N ASN A 74 -6.05 15.59 -5.63
CA ASN A 74 -4.98 16.45 -5.11
C ASN A 74 -4.38 17.24 -6.27
N THR A 75 -4.13 18.53 -6.07
CA THR A 75 -3.60 19.42 -7.10
C THR A 75 -2.08 19.39 -7.20
N VAL A 76 -1.39 18.88 -6.18
CA VAL A 76 0.09 18.86 -6.16
C VAL A 76 0.64 17.83 -7.15
N ASN A 77 -0.15 16.85 -7.55
CA ASN A 77 0.27 15.73 -8.42
C ASN A 77 -0.88 15.27 -9.32
N ASP A 78 -1.86 16.14 -9.56
CA ASP A 78 -3.09 15.85 -10.30
C ASP A 78 -3.77 14.51 -9.92
N GLU A 79 -3.69 14.12 -8.64
CA GLU A 79 -4.21 12.84 -8.16
C GLU A 79 -5.70 12.68 -8.46
N ARG A 80 -6.06 11.48 -8.87
CA ARG A 80 -7.44 10.99 -8.93
C ARG A 80 -7.48 9.61 -8.30
N THR A 81 -8.16 9.52 -7.17
CA THR A 81 -8.33 8.27 -6.45
C THR A 81 -9.81 7.98 -6.27
N GLY A 82 -10.19 6.73 -6.52
CA GLY A 82 -11.51 6.19 -6.21
C GLY A 82 -11.39 4.82 -5.57
N MET A 83 -12.14 4.59 -4.51
CA MET A 83 -12.12 3.33 -3.79
C MET A 83 -13.47 3.02 -3.19
N PHE A 84 -13.78 1.73 -3.08
CA PHE A 84 -15.00 1.26 -2.43
C PHE A 84 -14.80 -0.11 -1.81
N ARG A 85 -15.69 -0.42 -0.88
CA ARG A 85 -15.86 -1.75 -0.29
C ARG A 85 -17.34 -1.97 -0.03
N LEU A 86 -17.80 -3.18 -0.28
CA LEU A 86 -19.16 -3.64 -0.01
C LEU A 86 -19.13 -5.04 0.60
N ASP A 87 -19.95 -5.23 1.63
CA ASP A 87 -20.16 -6.49 2.33
C ASP A 87 -21.66 -6.82 2.31
N GLY A 88 -22.03 -8.00 1.85
CA GLY A 88 -23.42 -8.45 1.72
C GLY A 88 -23.67 -9.74 2.49
N VAL A 89 -24.83 -9.83 3.15
CA VAL A 89 -25.20 -10.96 4.00
C VAL A 89 -26.43 -11.66 3.43
N SER A 90 -26.35 -12.99 3.33
CA SER A 90 -27.47 -13.85 2.96
C SER A 90 -27.49 -15.11 3.82
N GLY A 91 -28.27 -15.07 4.91
CA GLY A 91 -28.28 -16.15 5.91
C GLY A 91 -26.91 -16.27 6.56
N ASN A 92 -26.29 -17.45 6.46
CA ASN A 92 -24.97 -17.74 6.99
C ASN A 92 -23.81 -17.38 6.04
N TRP A 93 -24.12 -16.78 4.88
CA TRP A 93 -23.11 -16.36 3.91
C TRP A 93 -22.84 -14.86 4.02
N VAL A 94 -21.57 -14.50 3.97
CA VAL A 94 -21.09 -13.13 3.82
C VAL A 94 -20.25 -13.06 2.55
N LEU A 95 -20.59 -12.13 1.68
CA LEU A 95 -19.87 -11.83 0.45
C LEU A 95 -19.18 -10.48 0.60
N HIS A 96 -17.96 -10.40 0.11
CA HIS A 96 -17.14 -9.20 0.17
C HIS A 96 -16.66 -8.84 -1.23
N VAL A 97 -16.65 -7.54 -1.54
CA VAL A 97 -15.99 -7.00 -2.73
C VAL A 97 -15.36 -5.65 -2.41
N ASP A 98 -14.13 -5.46 -2.84
CA ASP A 98 -13.40 -4.19 -2.73
C ASP A 98 -12.68 -3.81 -4.02
N GLY A 99 -12.41 -2.51 -4.17
CA GLY A 99 -11.69 -1.96 -5.30
C GLY A 99 -11.01 -0.63 -4.99
N LEU A 100 -9.86 -0.41 -5.61
CA LEU A 100 -9.08 0.82 -5.58
C LEU A 100 -8.55 1.11 -6.97
N VAL A 101 -8.71 2.35 -7.40
CA VAL A 101 -7.98 2.94 -8.53
C VAL A 101 -7.39 4.26 -8.05
N ARG A 102 -6.09 4.43 -8.26
CA ARG A 102 -5.37 5.67 -7.99
C ARG A 102 -4.46 5.95 -9.17
N ASP A 103 -4.51 7.17 -9.68
CA ASP A 103 -3.60 7.66 -10.69
C ASP A 103 -3.10 9.04 -10.24
N THR A 104 -1.79 9.24 -10.26
CA THR A 104 -1.12 10.50 -9.97
C THR A 104 -0.07 10.77 -11.04
N ASP A 105 0.12 12.05 -11.34
CA ASP A 105 1.26 12.52 -12.11
C ASP A 105 2.45 12.78 -11.16
N ASP A 106 3.54 13.31 -11.70
CA ASP A 106 4.71 13.70 -10.92
C ASP A 106 4.36 14.85 -9.95
N TYR A 107 4.86 14.79 -8.71
CA TYR A 107 4.55 15.78 -7.67
C TYR A 107 5.26 17.11 -7.92
N ASP A 108 4.52 18.21 -7.72
CA ASP A 108 5.04 19.58 -7.71
C ASP A 108 5.92 19.81 -6.48
N ILE A 109 7.07 20.46 -6.69
CA ILE A 109 8.03 20.81 -5.63
C ILE A 109 8.38 22.30 -5.67
N PRO A 110 8.58 22.95 -4.51
CA PRO A 110 9.17 24.27 -4.48
C PRO A 110 10.67 24.17 -4.76
N GLY A 111 11.11 24.51 -5.97
CA GLY A 111 12.53 24.60 -6.31
C GLY A 111 12.98 23.54 -7.31
N VAL A 112 14.25 23.12 -7.20
CA VAL A 112 14.89 22.16 -8.12
C VAL A 112 14.86 20.75 -7.55
N ALA A 113 14.70 19.75 -8.41
CA ALA A 113 14.55 18.35 -8.02
C ALA A 113 15.85 17.69 -7.56
N ILE A 114 17.00 18.17 -8.05
CA ILE A 114 18.33 17.67 -7.69
C ILE A 114 19.13 18.83 -7.11
N LEU A 115 19.53 18.71 -5.85
CA LEU A 115 20.53 19.59 -5.24
C LEU A 115 21.89 18.94 -5.48
N HIS A 116 22.71 19.54 -6.33
CA HIS A 116 24.13 19.19 -6.36
C HIS A 116 24.73 19.78 -5.08
N ASP A 117 25.23 18.92 -4.19
CA ASP A 117 26.19 19.38 -3.19
C ASP A 117 27.44 19.75 -4.00
N HIS A 118 27.85 21.02 -3.93
CA HIS A 118 29.02 21.49 -4.64
C HIS A 118 30.26 20.88 -3.98
N GLU A 119 30.64 19.67 -4.34
CA GLU A 119 32.03 19.25 -4.18
C GLU A 119 32.87 20.09 -5.14
N GLU A 120 33.71 20.95 -4.57
CA GLU A 120 34.60 21.86 -5.29
C GLU A 120 35.56 21.05 -6.19
N GLY A 121 35.28 20.95 -7.49
CA GLY A 121 36.29 20.43 -8.42
C GLY A 121 35.85 19.99 -9.82
N GLU A 122 34.59 19.61 -10.04
CA GLU A 122 34.19 19.02 -11.33
C GLU A 122 33.35 20.00 -12.17
N GLU A 123 33.93 20.43 -13.30
CA GLU A 123 33.21 21.20 -14.34
C GLU A 123 32.23 20.28 -15.08
N HIS A 124 31.08 20.03 -14.47
CA HIS A 124 29.94 19.46 -15.19
C HIS A 124 29.23 20.56 -15.97
N GLU A 125 28.97 20.32 -17.26
CA GLU A 125 28.04 21.13 -18.05
C GLU A 125 26.74 21.26 -17.24
N GLU A 126 26.28 22.50 -16.97
CA GLU A 126 25.05 22.77 -16.23
C GLU A 126 23.84 22.27 -17.04
N GLU A 127 23.58 20.97 -16.98
CA GLU A 127 22.33 20.39 -17.46
C GLU A 127 21.18 21.05 -16.67
N PRO A 128 20.20 21.66 -17.35
CA PRO A 128 19.13 22.38 -16.69
C PRO A 128 18.33 21.42 -15.79
N GLN A 129 18.44 21.64 -14.48
CA GLN A 129 17.76 20.79 -13.51
C GLN A 129 16.23 20.95 -13.59
N PRO A 130 15.46 19.85 -13.51
CA PRO A 130 14.01 19.95 -13.46
C PRO A 130 13.60 20.78 -12.24
N LYS A 131 12.80 21.81 -12.50
CA LYS A 131 12.34 22.78 -11.51
C LYS A 131 10.81 22.82 -11.49
N GLY A 132 10.25 22.86 -10.29
CA GLY A 132 8.80 22.95 -10.08
C GLY A 132 8.09 21.59 -10.00
N THR A 133 8.69 20.52 -10.54
CA THR A 133 8.18 19.15 -10.49
C THR A 133 9.31 18.18 -10.16
N LEU A 134 9.03 17.13 -9.39
CA LEU A 134 9.95 16.02 -9.15
C LEU A 134 9.71 14.92 -10.18
N PRO A 135 10.57 14.76 -11.21
CA PRO A 135 10.34 13.78 -12.26
C PRO A 135 10.36 12.35 -11.73
N ASN A 136 9.63 11.44 -12.39
CA ASN A 136 9.59 10.03 -12.05
C ASN A 136 9.10 9.78 -10.61
N SER A 137 8.07 10.54 -10.19
CA SER A 137 7.40 10.40 -8.89
C SER A 137 5.92 10.03 -9.01
N SER A 138 5.40 9.90 -10.23
CA SER A 138 4.05 9.42 -10.53
C SER A 138 3.77 8.02 -9.95
N VAL A 139 2.48 7.75 -9.67
CA VAL A 139 1.98 6.49 -9.12
C VAL A 139 0.65 6.12 -9.77
N SER A 140 0.56 4.91 -10.30
CA SER A 140 -0.69 4.30 -10.76
C SER A 140 -0.92 2.97 -10.05
N THR A 141 -1.98 2.89 -9.25
CA THR A 141 -2.34 1.72 -8.47
C THR A 141 -3.74 1.24 -8.82
N LYS A 142 -3.87 -0.06 -9.07
CA LYS A 142 -5.14 -0.77 -9.26
C LYS A 142 -5.17 -1.97 -8.36
N ALA A 143 -6.18 -2.05 -7.52
CA ALA A 143 -6.40 -3.19 -6.65
C ALA A 143 -7.88 -3.57 -6.60
N GLY A 144 -8.13 -4.81 -6.25
CA GLY A 144 -9.47 -5.27 -5.94
C GLY A 144 -9.45 -6.68 -5.41
N ALA A 145 -10.50 -7.04 -4.69
CA ALA A 145 -10.66 -8.36 -4.14
C ALA A 145 -12.12 -8.78 -4.08
N VAL A 146 -12.30 -10.09 -4.00
CA VAL A 146 -13.58 -10.72 -3.72
C VAL A 146 -13.38 -11.79 -2.65
N GLY A 147 -14.38 -11.93 -1.79
CA GLY A 147 -14.37 -12.89 -0.70
C GLY A 147 -15.75 -13.51 -0.50
N ALA A 148 -15.78 -14.75 -0.07
CA ALA A 148 -16.99 -15.43 0.36
C ALA A 148 -16.69 -16.22 1.64
N THR A 149 -17.54 -16.04 2.64
CA THR A 149 -17.41 -16.72 3.93
C THR A 149 -18.74 -17.33 4.34
N TYR A 150 -18.69 -18.56 4.80
CA TYR A 150 -19.80 -19.25 5.44
C TYR A 150 -19.55 -19.34 6.95
N LEU A 151 -20.50 -18.88 7.75
CA LEU A 151 -20.43 -18.88 9.21
C LEU A 151 -21.40 -19.90 9.81
N GLY A 152 -20.85 -20.92 10.45
CA GLY A 152 -21.62 -21.93 11.20
C GLY A 152 -21.46 -21.78 12.72
N ASP A 153 -22.21 -22.58 13.47
CA ASP A 153 -22.27 -22.49 14.94
C ASP A 153 -20.94 -22.78 15.67
N ARG A 154 -19.99 -23.43 14.98
CA ARG A 154 -18.70 -23.89 15.57
C ARG A 154 -17.47 -23.25 14.91
N GLY A 155 -17.68 -22.33 13.97
CA GLY A 155 -16.60 -21.68 13.23
C GLY A 155 -17.04 -21.25 11.83
N TYR A 156 -16.08 -20.72 11.07
CA TYR A 156 -16.31 -20.23 9.71
C TYR A 156 -15.34 -20.89 8.71
N PHE A 157 -15.74 -20.90 7.45
CA PHE A 157 -14.90 -21.27 6.32
C PHE A 157 -15.09 -20.23 5.22
N GLY A 158 -14.01 -19.77 4.61
CA GLY A 158 -14.10 -18.83 3.51
C GLY A 158 -12.93 -18.91 2.55
N LEU A 159 -13.14 -18.33 1.38
CA LEU A 159 -12.14 -18.20 0.32
C LEU A 159 -12.16 -16.76 -0.17
N ALA A 160 -10.98 -16.22 -0.42
CA ALA A 160 -10.81 -14.89 -0.97
C ALA A 160 -9.73 -14.89 -2.05
N ALA A 161 -9.88 -13.99 -3.01
CA ALA A 161 -8.90 -13.72 -4.05
C ALA A 161 -8.75 -12.21 -4.20
N SER A 162 -7.52 -11.74 -4.33
CA SER A 162 -7.20 -10.33 -4.47
C SER A 162 -6.13 -10.11 -5.54
N THR A 163 -6.11 -8.90 -6.08
CA THR A 163 -5.02 -8.40 -6.91
C THR A 163 -4.63 -7.01 -6.46
N TYR A 164 -3.34 -6.74 -6.46
CA TYR A 164 -2.77 -5.43 -6.19
C TYR A 164 -1.66 -5.20 -7.20
N ARG A 165 -1.80 -4.14 -8.01
CA ARG A 165 -0.81 -3.76 -9.03
C ARG A 165 -0.53 -2.28 -8.87
N THR A 166 0.73 -1.94 -8.70
CA THR A 166 1.17 -0.56 -8.63
C THR A 166 2.37 -0.37 -9.55
N ASN A 167 2.34 0.69 -10.34
CA ASN A 167 3.47 1.19 -11.10
C ASN A 167 3.80 2.57 -10.53
N TYR A 168 5.04 2.78 -10.12
CA TYR A 168 5.48 4.05 -9.58
C TYR A 168 6.87 4.38 -10.13
N GLY A 169 7.15 5.67 -10.24
CA GLY A 169 8.47 6.15 -10.60
C GLY A 169 9.46 6.08 -9.42
N ILE A 170 10.74 6.04 -9.74
CA ILE A 170 11.86 6.14 -8.78
C ILE A 170 12.59 7.46 -9.05
N PRO A 171 12.40 8.51 -8.23
CA PRO A 171 13.05 9.79 -8.45
C PRO A 171 14.58 9.69 -8.41
N ALA A 172 15.27 10.55 -9.18
CA ALA A 172 16.72 10.65 -9.13
C ALA A 172 17.21 10.99 -7.70
N GLY A 173 18.31 10.37 -7.26
CA GLY A 173 18.82 10.49 -5.88
C GLY A 173 18.26 9.45 -4.88
N ALA A 174 17.31 8.60 -5.29
CA ALA A 174 16.85 7.46 -4.49
C ALA A 174 17.81 6.24 -4.51
N HIS A 175 18.86 6.29 -5.34
CA HIS A 175 19.93 5.28 -5.38
C HIS A 175 21.10 5.70 -4.48
N VAL A 176 21.44 4.87 -3.49
CA VAL A 176 22.75 4.96 -2.83
C VAL A 176 23.76 4.33 -3.79
N HIS A 177 24.60 5.13 -4.42
CA HIS A 177 25.82 4.61 -5.02
C HIS A 177 26.72 4.16 -3.87
N GLY A 178 26.89 2.85 -3.71
CA GLY A 178 27.99 2.34 -2.89
C GLY A 178 29.28 2.72 -3.61
N GLU A 179 30.12 3.52 -2.96
CA GLU A 179 31.49 3.74 -3.40
C GLU A 179 32.20 2.38 -3.45
N GLU A 180 32.57 1.94 -4.66
CA GLU A 180 33.62 0.93 -4.81
C GLU A 180 34.96 1.62 -4.55
N ASP A 181 35.42 1.54 -3.30
CA ASP A 181 36.80 1.85 -2.94
C ASP A 181 37.75 0.97 -3.76
N HIS A 182 38.57 1.60 -4.61
CA HIS A 182 39.63 0.98 -5.39
C HIS A 182 41.03 1.38 -4.90
#